data_AF-A0AA96K3M7-F1
#
_entry.id   AF-A0AA96K3M7-F1
#
_cell.length_a   1.000
_cell.length_b   1.000
_cell.length_c   1.000
_cell.angle_alpha   90.00
_cell.angle_beta   90.00
_cell.angle_gamma   90.00
#
_symmetry.space_group_name_H-M   'P 1'
#
loop_
_entity.id
_entity.type
_entity.pdbx_description
1 polymer ?
#
loop_
_entity_poly.entity_id
_entity_poly.type
_entity_poly.pdbx_seq_one_letter_code
_entity_poly.pdbx_strand_id
1 'polypeptide(L)' 'MNTVYANLFQHLLRTMSRETRNIADGTQLLFIAKGLERAGDHVPDIAEEIYLMVTGLHLQGPRPKIRGQAS' A
#
# COMPACT_ATOMS: atom_id res chain seq x y z
N MET A 1 -3.38 -3.23 1.64
CA MET A 1 -2.83 -1.92 1.26
C MET A 1 -3.88 -1.01 0.61
N ASN A 2 -4.57 -1.44 -0.45
CA ASN A 2 -5.52 -0.59 -1.17
C ASN A 2 -6.64 0.04 -0.28
N THR A 3 -7.17 -0.68 0.70
CA THR A 3 -8.18 -0.12 1.64
C THR A 3 -7.63 0.99 2.55
N VAL A 4 -6.38 0.85 2.99
CA VAL A 4 -5.69 1.86 3.82
C VAL A 4 -5.40 3.10 2.98
N TYR A 5 -4.91 2.91 1.75
CA TYR A 5 -4.73 4.01 0.79
C TYR A 5 -6.05 4.73 0.49
N ALA A 6 -7.14 4.00 0.22
CA ALA A 6 -8.45 4.59 -0.06
C ALA A 6 -8.99 5.41 1.14
N ASN A 7 -8.84 4.91 2.36
CA ASN A 7 -9.25 5.62 3.57
C ASN A 7 -8.41 6.89 3.80
N LEU A 8 -7.10 6.82 3.60
CA LEU A 8 -6.19 7.96 3.71
C LEU A 8 -6.46 9.01 2.63
N PHE A 9 -6.69 8.56 1.39
CA PHE A 9 -7.06 9.42 0.25
C PHE A 9 -8.34 10.20 0.54
N GLN A 10 -9.39 9.52 1.03
CA GLN A 10 -10.62 10.21 1.42
C GLN A 10 -10.42 11.19 2.59
N HIS A 11 -9.58 10.84 3.56
CA HIS A 11 -9.28 11.72 4.69
C HIS A 11 -8.54 12.98 4.25
N LEU A 12 -7.54 12.84 3.36
CA LEU A 12 -6.80 13.96 2.80
C LEU A 12 -7.70 14.85 1.94
N LEU A 13 -8.56 14.29 1.08
CA LEU A 13 -9.54 15.07 0.31
C LEU A 13 -10.49 15.87 1.19
N ARG A 14 -11.02 15.27 2.26
CA ARG A 14 -11.88 15.99 3.22
C ARG A 14 -11.14 17.12 3.93
N THR A 15 -9.87 16.91 4.25
CA THR A 15 -9.03 17.91 4.92
C THR A 15 -8.71 19.08 4.00
N MET A 16 -8.34 18.80 2.75
CA MET A 16 -8.14 19.81 1.70
C MET A 16 -9.39 20.62 1.40
N SER A 17 -10.56 19.95 1.42
CA SER A 17 -11.85 20.59 1.18
C SER A 17 -12.34 21.46 2.34
N ARG A 18 -11.83 21.26 3.57
CA ARG A 18 -12.15 22.09 4.74
C ARG A 18 -11.34 23.39 4.76
N GLU A 19 -10.07 23.34 4.37
CA GLU A 19 -9.16 24.48 4.36
C GLU A 19 -8.28 24.46 3.11
N THR A 20 -8.60 25.31 2.14
CA THR A 20 -7.92 25.43 0.83
C THR A 20 -6.42 25.73 0.96
N ARG A 21 -5.99 26.28 2.11
CA ARG A 21 -4.58 26.55 2.43
C ARG A 21 -3.74 25.28 2.56
N ASN A 22 -4.37 24.13 2.85
CA ASN A 22 -3.70 22.85 3.12
C ASN A 22 -3.61 21.94 1.87
N ILE A 23 -3.99 22.43 0.68
CA ILE A 23 -4.01 21.64 -0.55
C ILE A 23 -2.60 21.21 -0.98
N ALA A 24 -1.59 22.06 -0.84
CA ALA A 24 -0.21 21.74 -1.21
C ALA A 24 0.33 20.57 -0.38
N ASP A 25 0.23 20.67 0.95
CA ASP A 25 0.73 19.66 1.88
C ASP A 25 -0.01 18.33 1.73
N GLY A 26 -1.34 18.39 1.60
CA GLY A 26 -2.13 17.19 1.36
C GLY A 26 -1.77 16.50 0.04
N THR A 27 -1.36 17.26 -1.00
CA THR A 27 -1.01 16.70 -2.31
C THR A 27 0.33 15.96 -2.23
N GLN A 28 1.30 16.50 -1.49
CA GLN A 28 2.56 15.81 -1.22
C GLN A 28 2.33 14.52 -0.42
N LEU A 29 1.48 14.55 0.60
CA LEU A 29 1.09 13.36 1.35
C LEU A 29 0.42 12.30 0.47
N LEU A 30 -0.39 12.71 -0.51
CA LEU A 30 -1.01 11.81 -1.49
C LEU A 30 0.05 11.12 -2.36
N PHE A 31 1.06 11.85 -2.83
CA PHE A 31 2.17 11.29 -3.61
C PHE A 31 2.97 10.26 -2.80
N ILE A 32 3.28 10.57 -1.54
CA ILE A 32 3.97 9.65 -0.63
C ILE A 32 3.13 8.39 -0.39
N ALA A 33 1.83 8.56 -0.08
CA ALA A 33 0.91 7.46 0.14
C ALA A 33 0.79 6.55 -1.10
N LYS A 34 0.79 7.15 -2.30
CA LYS A 34 0.77 6.39 -3.56
C LYS A 34 2.07 5.62 -3.78
N GLY A 35 3.22 6.22 -3.47
CA GLY A 35 4.52 5.54 -3.53
C GLY A 35 4.58 4.32 -2.61
N LEU A 36 4.03 4.43 -1.40
CA LEU A 36 3.98 3.33 -0.44
C LEU A 36 3.04 2.20 -0.88
N GLU A 37 1.90 2.51 -1.51
CA GLU A 37 1.01 1.50 -2.09
C GLU A 37 1.72 0.71 -3.20
N ARG A 38 2.42 1.40 -4.12
CA ARG A 38 3.19 0.72 -5.18
C ARG A 38 4.34 -0.13 -4.63
N ALA A 39 5.06 0.36 -3.62
CA ALA A 39 6.08 -0.44 -2.95
C ALA A 39 5.45 -1.68 -2.30
N GLY A 40 4.33 -1.51 -1.60
CA GLY A 40 3.59 -2.59 -0.95
C GLY A 40 3.01 -3.64 -1.91
N ASP A 41 2.67 -3.25 -3.15
CA ASP A 41 2.19 -4.17 -4.18
C ASP A 41 3.32 -5.06 -4.75
N HIS A 42 4.56 -4.60 -4.75
CA HIS A 42 5.73 -5.34 -5.27
C HIS A 42 6.54 -6.07 -4.20
N VAL A 43 6.39 -5.72 -2.91
CA VAL A 43 7.05 -6.41 -1.79
C VAL A 43 6.82 -7.94 -1.81
N PRO A 44 5.60 -8.47 -2.10
CA PRO A 44 5.40 -9.91 -2.19
C PRO A 44 6.23 -10.57 -3.29
N ASP A 45 6.33 -9.92 -4.46
CA ASP A 45 7.08 -10.45 -5.60
C ASP A 45 8.60 -10.47 -5.27
N ILE A 46 9.11 -9.44 -4.58
CA ILE A 46 10.51 -9.40 -4.11
C ILE A 46 10.77 -10.47 -3.04
N ALA A 47 9.85 -10.65 -2.10
CA ALA A 47 9.97 -11.67 -1.05
C ALA A 47 9.95 -13.09 -1.63
N GLU A 48 9.16 -13.32 -2.68
CA GLU A 48 9.11 -14.58 -3.40
C GLU A 48 10.42 -14.89 -4.14
N GLU A 49 11.03 -13.88 -4.78
CA GLU A 49 12.35 -14.01 -5.41
C GLU A 49 13.45 -14.34 -4.38
N ILE A 50 13.46 -13.66 -3.23
CA ILE A 50 14.42 -13.96 -2.14
C ILE A 50 14.21 -15.37 -1.61
N TYR A 51 12.96 -15.81 -1.44
CA TYR A 51 12.65 -17.16 -0.98
C TYR A 51 13.16 -18.22 -1.96
N LEU A 52 12.96 -18.00 -3.26
CA LEU A 52 13.48 -18.86 -4.32
C LEU A 52 15.01 -18.92 -4.29
N MET A 53 15.69 -17.77 -4.15
CA MET A 53 17.16 -17.72 -4.06
C MET A 53 17.72 -18.49 -2.87
N VAL A 54 17.03 -18.50 -1.72
CA VAL A 54 17.51 -19.17 -0.49
C VAL A 54 17.17 -20.66 -0.46
N THR A 55 15.96 -21.04 -0.88
CA THR A 55 15.48 -22.43 -0.77
C THR A 55 15.60 -23.24 -2.05
N GLY A 56 15.79 -22.59 -3.21
CA GLY A 56 15.77 -23.22 -4.53
C GLY A 56 14.38 -23.69 -4.97
N LEU A 57 13.33 -23.36 -4.21
CA LEU A 57 11.96 -23.79 -4.46
C LEU A 57 11.07 -22.57 -4.74
N HIS A 58 10.20 -22.68 -5.73
CA HIS A 58 9.15 -21.69 -5.95
C HIS A 58 8.10 -21.81 -4.84
N LEU A 59 7.57 -20.68 -4.39
CA LEU A 59 6.39 -20.65 -3.51
C LEU A 59 5.19 -21.22 -4.29
N GLN A 60 4.92 -22.51 -4.11
CA GLN A 60 3.75 -23.15 -4.71
C GLN A 60 2.52 -22.94 -3.85
N GLY A 61 1.52 -22.23 -4.40
CA GLY A 61 0.22 -22.05 -3.78
C GLY A 61 -0.33 -20.64 -3.98
N PRO A 62 -1.65 -20.43 -3.82
CA PRO A 62 -2.21 -19.09 -3.87
C PRO A 62 -1.54 -18.23 -2.80
N ARG A 63 -1.05 -17.05 -3.18
CA ARG A 63 -0.42 -16.07 -2.26
C ARG A 63 -1.17 -16.04 -0.94
N PRO A 64 -0.49 -16.14 0.21
CA PRO A 64 -1.14 -15.98 1.51
C PRO A 64 -1.83 -14.62 1.51
N LYS A 65 -3.16 -14.61 1.40
CA LYS A 65 -3.93 -13.39 1.63
C LYS A 65 -3.75 -13.11 3.11
N ILE A 66 -2.83 -12.21 3.46
CA ILE A 66 -2.85 -11.53 4.76
C ILE A 66 -4.06 -10.58 4.73
N ARG A 67 -5.26 -11.19 4.71
CA ARG A 67 -6.49 -10.53 5.07
C ARG A 67 -6.59 -10.80 6.57
N GLY A 68 -6.46 -9.75 7.37
CA GLY A 68 -7.05 -9.77 8.70
C GLY A 68 -8.52 -10.15 8.51
N GLN A 69 -8.84 -11.42 8.72
CA GLN A 69 -10.17 -11.86 9.09
C GLN A 69 -10.32 -11.46 10.55
N ALA A 70 -10.66 -10.18 10.74
CA ALA A 70 -11.49 -9.79 11.86
C ALA A 70 -12.89 -9.63 11.28
N SER A 71 -13.82 -10.29 11.97
CA SER A 71 -15.25 -10.44 11.70
C SER A 71 -15.64 -11.57 10.75
#